data_AF-A0A381RL84-F1
#
_entry.id   AF-A0A381RL84-F1
#
_cell.length_a   1.000
_cell.length_b   1.000
_cell.length_c   1.000
_cell.angle_alpha   90.00
_cell.angle_beta   90.00
_cell.angle_gamma   90.00
#
_symmetry.space_group_name_H-M   'P 1'
#
loop_
_entity.id
_entity.type
_entity.pdbx_description
1 polymer ?
#
loop_
_entity_poly.entity_id
_entity_poly.type
_entity_poly.pdbx_seq_one_letter_code
_entity_poly.pdbx_strand_id
1 'polypeptide(L)'
;MDIGQVLNNQIHCMCVAPKRLNFRMSIPSDFRKDWDLFNKRCKVEGMTPADLLQDLIEEYLDEFREEMEKAAGELDEVAGPLRDAPPKKVTIRKPKKKSFLARKATISVSKQTEQEEEPEEMDIKDTPKFKFLTLVKDLDIGSGIPPDELLALAGEEGIPNPRLQMNKMIRRGILYVHLGRIHVT
;
A
#
# COMPACT_ATOMS: atom_id res chain seq x y z
N MET A 1 -11.24 30.40 -57.70
CA MET A 1 -10.72 30.60 -56.34
C MET A 1 -11.87 30.32 -55.42
N ASP A 2 -11.92 29.12 -54.85
CA ASP A 2 -12.98 28.75 -53.91
C ASP A 2 -12.37 28.16 -52.65
N ILE A 3 -12.88 28.68 -51.55
CA ILE A 3 -12.36 28.62 -50.19
C ILE A 3 -13.08 27.49 -49.45
N GLY A 4 -12.29 26.64 -48.81
CA GLY A 4 -12.59 25.84 -47.62
C GLY A 4 -14.02 25.35 -47.40
N GLN A 5 -14.24 24.05 -47.61
CA GLN A 5 -15.25 23.30 -46.87
C GLN A 5 -14.58 22.36 -45.87
N VAL A 6 -14.75 22.71 -44.60
CA VAL A 6 -14.36 21.99 -43.40
C VAL A 6 -15.14 20.67 -43.35
N LEU A 7 -14.44 19.54 -43.38
CA LEU A 7 -15.03 18.22 -43.14
C LEU A 7 -15.35 18.09 -41.65
N ASN A 8 -16.61 18.32 -41.31
CA ASN A 8 -17.22 17.93 -40.04
C ASN A 8 -17.23 16.40 -39.94
N ASN A 9 -16.24 15.82 -39.25
CA ASN A 9 -16.27 14.43 -38.84
C ASN A 9 -17.18 14.27 -37.62
N GLN A 10 -18.49 14.34 -37.85
CA GLN A 10 -19.48 13.91 -36.87
C GLN A 10 -19.50 12.38 -36.88
N ILE A 11 -18.70 11.76 -36.00
CA ILE A 11 -18.78 10.33 -35.72
C ILE A 11 -20.13 10.10 -35.05
N HIS A 12 -21.12 9.77 -35.87
CA HIS A 12 -22.40 9.27 -35.41
C HIS A 12 -22.17 7.88 -34.82
N CYS A 13 -21.89 7.82 -33.52
CA CYS A 13 -21.76 6.57 -32.78
C CYS A 13 -23.15 5.95 -32.67
N MET A 14 -23.58 5.24 -33.70
CA MET A 14 -24.70 4.32 -33.59
C MET A 14 -24.25 3.19 -32.67
N CYS A 15 -24.70 3.23 -31.41
CA CYS A 15 -24.68 2.09 -30.51
C CYS A 15 -25.60 1.00 -31.08
N VAL A 16 -25.10 0.24 -32.04
CA VAL A 16 -25.76 -0.98 -32.50
C VAL A 16 -25.54 -2.03 -31.42
N ALA A 17 -26.56 -2.22 -30.58
CA ALA A 17 -26.56 -3.32 -29.61
C ALA A 17 -26.29 -4.64 -30.36
N PRO A 18 -25.28 -5.43 -29.95
CA PRO A 18 -25.01 -6.72 -30.56
C PRO A 18 -26.26 -7.61 -30.45
N LYS A 19 -26.79 -8.07 -31.59
CA LYS A 19 -28.02 -8.91 -31.65
C LYS A 19 -27.91 -10.26 -30.92
N ARG A 20 -26.73 -10.60 -30.40
CA ARG A 20 -26.45 -11.75 -29.53
C ARG A 20 -25.40 -11.37 -28.50
N LEU A 21 -25.83 -10.66 -27.46
CA LEU A 21 -25.05 -10.39 -26.27
C LEU A 21 -24.96 -11.68 -25.44
N ASN A 22 -24.14 -12.64 -25.90
CA ASN A 22 -23.84 -13.82 -25.10
C ASN A 22 -22.83 -13.42 -24.02
N PHE A 23 -23.25 -12.65 -23.01
CA PHE A 23 -22.56 -12.60 -21.72
C PHE A 23 -22.73 -13.94 -21.00
N ARG A 24 -22.26 -15.02 -21.62
CA ARG A 24 -21.85 -16.19 -20.86
C ARG A 24 -20.44 -15.88 -20.39
N MET A 25 -20.33 -15.13 -19.30
CA MET A 25 -19.22 -15.33 -18.37
C MET A 25 -19.28 -16.81 -18.00
N SER A 26 -18.53 -17.64 -18.72
CA SER A 26 -18.50 -19.06 -18.45
C SER A 26 -17.90 -19.22 -17.06
N ILE A 27 -18.66 -19.81 -16.14
CA ILE A 27 -18.16 -20.12 -14.81
C ILE A 27 -16.87 -20.94 -14.99
N PRO A 28 -15.72 -20.47 -14.45
CA PRO A 28 -14.47 -21.20 -14.55
C PRO A 28 -14.65 -22.63 -14.05
N SER A 29 -13.94 -23.59 -14.64
CA SER A 29 -14.07 -25.02 -14.30
C SER A 29 -14.03 -25.29 -12.80
N ASP A 30 -13.22 -24.51 -12.10
CA ASP A 30 -12.91 -24.68 -10.69
C ASP A 30 -14.13 -24.36 -9.81
N PHE A 31 -14.92 -23.36 -10.20
CA PHE A 31 -16.13 -22.92 -9.48
C PHE A 31 -17.41 -23.65 -9.92
N ARG A 32 -17.35 -24.51 -10.93
CA ARG A 32 -18.55 -25.24 -11.39
C ARG A 32 -19.11 -26.17 -10.33
N LYS A 33 -18.23 -26.83 -9.56
CA LYS A 33 -18.64 -27.71 -8.47
C LYS A 33 -19.38 -26.94 -7.38
N ASP A 34 -18.85 -25.78 -7.00
CA ASP A 34 -19.45 -24.92 -5.99
C ASP A 34 -20.78 -24.35 -6.46
N TRP A 35 -20.86 -23.96 -7.74
CA TRP A 35 -22.11 -23.52 -8.36
C TRP A 35 -23.17 -24.63 -8.43
N ASP A 36 -22.77 -25.87 -8.71
CA ASP A 36 -23.68 -27.01 -8.71
C ASP A 36 -24.20 -27.33 -7.31
N LEU A 37 -23.35 -27.21 -6.28
CA LEU A 37 -23.74 -27.36 -4.88
C LEU A 37 -24.69 -26.23 -4.44
N PHE A 38 -24.38 -24.99 -4.82
CA PHE A 38 -25.23 -23.83 -4.55
C PHE A 38 -26.62 -24.02 -5.17
N ASN A 39 -26.69 -24.36 -6.46
CA ASN A 39 -27.97 -24.63 -7.13
C ASN A 39 -28.75 -25.80 -6.50
N LYS A 40 -28.07 -26.82 -5.96
CA LYS A 40 -28.74 -27.89 -5.21
C LYS A 40 -29.35 -27.37 -3.91
N ARG A 41 -28.64 -26.50 -3.18
CA ARG A 41 -29.19 -25.84 -1.98
C ARG A 41 -30.40 -24.97 -2.31
N CYS A 42 -30.33 -24.14 -3.34
CA CYS A 42 -31.46 -23.31 -3.76
C CYS A 42 -32.71 -24.16 -4.07
N LYS A 43 -32.52 -25.33 -4.70
CA LYS A 43 -33.62 -26.27 -5.00
C LYS A 43 -34.22 -26.93 -3.76
N VAL A 44 -33.40 -27.20 -2.73
CA VAL A 44 -33.85 -27.78 -1.47
C VAL A 44 -34.63 -26.76 -0.64
N GLU A 45 -34.15 -25.52 -0.62
CA GLU A 45 -34.78 -24.41 0.10
C GLU A 45 -35.97 -23.79 -0.66
N GLY A 46 -36.15 -24.15 -1.93
CA GLY A 46 -37.26 -23.66 -2.76
C GLY A 46 -37.12 -22.19 -3.17
N MET A 47 -35.93 -21.60 -2.99
CA MET A 47 -35.64 -20.20 -3.26
C MET A 47 -34.91 -20.03 -4.60
N THR A 48 -34.98 -18.83 -5.18
CA THR A 48 -34.14 -18.55 -6.35
C THR A 48 -32.69 -18.42 -5.90
N PRO A 49 -31.70 -18.74 -6.76
CA PRO A 49 -30.29 -18.55 -6.42
C PRO A 49 -29.92 -17.10 -6.07
N ALA A 50 -30.69 -16.13 -6.55
CA ALA A 50 -30.50 -14.73 -6.20
C ALA A 50 -30.96 -14.43 -4.77
N ASP A 51 -32.12 -14.97 -4.37
CA ASP A 51 -32.67 -14.78 -3.02
C ASP A 51 -31.76 -15.42 -1.97
N LEU A 52 -31.30 -16.67 -2.20
CA LEU A 52 -30.37 -17.33 -1.29
C LEU A 52 -29.04 -16.57 -1.15
N LEU A 53 -28.56 -15.99 -2.26
CA LEU A 53 -27.35 -15.19 -2.25
C LEU A 53 -27.55 -13.88 -1.49
N GLN A 54 -28.74 -13.29 -1.59
CA GLN A 54 -29.10 -12.10 -0.81
C GLN A 54 -29.12 -12.42 0.68
N ASP A 55 -29.80 -13.49 1.10
CA ASP A 55 -29.88 -13.89 2.51
C ASP A 55 -28.48 -14.14 3.11
N LEU A 56 -27.61 -14.83 2.37
CA LEU A 56 -26.23 -15.09 2.79
C LEU A 56 -25.41 -13.80 2.94
N ILE A 57 -25.62 -12.83 2.06
CA ILE A 57 -24.93 -11.54 2.12
C ILE A 57 -25.46 -10.72 3.29
N GLU A 58 -26.76 -10.74 3.55
CA GLU A 58 -27.38 -10.04 4.68
C GLU A 58 -26.87 -10.60 6.01
N GLU A 59 -26.86 -11.93 6.18
CA GLU A 59 -26.29 -12.61 7.35
C GLU A 59 -24.82 -12.22 7.57
N TYR A 60 -24.00 -12.25 6.52
CA TYR A 60 -22.59 -11.85 6.60
C TYR A 60 -22.42 -10.37 6.98
N LEU A 61 -23.24 -9.47 6.42
CA LEU A 61 -23.15 -8.04 6.72
C LEU A 61 -23.58 -7.72 8.15
N ASP A 62 -24.56 -8.45 8.68
CA ASP A 62 -25.01 -8.29 10.06
C ASP A 62 -23.94 -8.80 11.04
N GLU A 63 -23.37 -9.97 10.80
CA GLU A 63 -22.21 -10.47 11.57
C GLU A 63 -21.04 -9.48 11.53
N PHE A 64 -20.72 -8.96 10.35
CA PHE A 64 -19.64 -7.99 10.18
C PHE A 64 -19.92 -6.66 10.92
N ARG A 65 -21.18 -6.20 10.95
CA ARG A 65 -21.58 -5.02 11.72
C ARG A 65 -21.42 -5.26 13.21
N GLU A 66 -21.85 -6.43 13.71
CA GLU A 66 -21.68 -6.78 15.12
C GLU A 66 -20.20 -6.86 15.51
N GLU A 67 -19.34 -7.42 14.66
CA GLU A 67 -17.89 -7.45 14.88
C GLU A 67 -17.30 -6.02 14.92
N MET A 68 -17.75 -5.15 14.02
CA MET A 68 -17.36 -3.74 14.01
C MET A 68 -17.84 -2.98 15.25
N GLU A 69 -19.06 -3.24 15.73
CA GLU A 69 -19.60 -2.64 16.94
C GLU A 69 -18.88 -3.14 18.20
N LYS A 70 -18.55 -4.44 18.28
CA LYS A 70 -17.72 -5.02 19.33
C LYS A 70 -16.33 -4.39 19.34
N ALA A 71 -15.68 -4.31 18.18
CA ALA A 71 -14.37 -3.67 18.04
C ALA A 71 -14.39 -2.17 18.38
N ALA A 72 -15.47 -1.46 18.04
CA ALA A 72 -15.66 -0.06 18.42
C ALA A 72 -15.87 0.10 19.94
N GLY A 73 -16.65 -0.79 20.56
CA GLY A 73 -16.83 -0.83 22.02
C GLY A 73 -15.52 -1.09 22.77
N GLU A 74 -14.74 -2.07 22.32
CA GLU A 74 -13.41 -2.35 22.87
C GLU A 74 -12.45 -1.15 22.71
N LEU A 75 -12.49 -0.47 21.56
CA LEU A 75 -11.67 0.71 21.33
C LEU A 75 -12.09 1.90 22.22
N ASP A 76 -13.39 2.06 22.47
CA ASP A 76 -13.92 3.11 23.35
C ASP A 76 -13.67 2.80 24.83
N GLU A 77 -13.65 1.53 25.26
CA GLU A 77 -13.20 1.15 26.60
C GLU A 77 -11.71 1.44 26.82
N VAL A 78 -10.88 1.21 25.80
CA VAL A 78 -9.43 1.48 25.86
C VAL A 78 -9.12 2.98 25.73
N ALA A 79 -9.88 3.74 24.92
CA ALA A 79 -9.62 5.15 24.62
C ALA A 79 -10.51 6.15 25.37
N GLY A 80 -11.60 5.70 25.99
CA GLY A 80 -12.57 6.51 26.73
C GLY A 80 -11.92 7.39 27.81
N PRO A 81 -11.00 6.86 28.64
CA PRO A 81 -10.28 7.67 29.63
C PRO A 81 -9.39 8.77 29.02
N LEU A 82 -9.00 8.67 27.75
CA LEU A 82 -8.15 9.63 27.05
C LEU A 82 -8.96 10.69 26.28
N ARG A 83 -10.20 10.36 25.87
CA ARG A 83 -11.10 11.26 25.12
C ARG A 83 -11.86 12.24 26.02
N ASP A 84 -12.27 11.83 27.22
CA ASP A 84 -13.06 12.65 28.13
C ASP A 84 -12.24 13.66 28.95
N ALA A 85 -10.90 13.61 28.87
CA ALA A 85 -10.05 14.60 29.51
C ALA A 85 -10.18 15.94 28.76
N PRO A 86 -10.72 17.01 29.38
CA PRO A 86 -10.80 18.31 28.72
C PRO A 86 -9.37 18.77 28.38
N PRO A 87 -9.11 19.24 27.15
CA PRO A 87 -7.77 19.61 26.74
C PRO A 87 -7.24 20.71 27.67
N LYS A 88 -6.14 20.44 28.38
CA LYS A 88 -5.45 21.45 29.19
C LYS A 88 -5.10 22.61 28.27
N LYS A 89 -5.79 23.75 28.43
CA LYS A 89 -5.48 25.00 27.72
C LYS A 89 -4.11 25.50 28.16
N VAL A 90 -3.06 25.07 27.47
CA VAL A 90 -1.73 25.65 27.61
C VAL A 90 -1.70 26.91 26.75
N THR A 91 -1.71 28.08 27.40
CA THR A 91 -1.51 29.36 26.73
C THR A 91 -0.03 29.50 26.37
N ILE A 92 0.34 28.96 25.20
CA ILE A 92 1.69 29.15 24.64
C ILE A 92 1.81 30.62 24.20
N ARG A 93 2.47 31.44 25.03
CA ARG A 93 2.84 32.81 24.65
C ARG A 93 3.79 32.73 23.46
N LYS A 94 3.37 33.27 22.31
CA LYS A 94 4.22 33.35 21.11
C LYS A 94 5.48 34.17 21.46
N PRO A 95 6.69 33.62 21.33
CA PRO A 95 7.89 34.41 21.57
C PRO A 95 8.01 35.52 20.51
N LYS A 96 8.29 36.74 20.95
CA LYS A 96 8.52 37.88 20.04
C LYS A 96 9.65 37.53 19.07
N LYS A 97 9.42 37.73 17.76
CA LYS A 97 10.45 37.54 16.72
C LYS A 97 11.65 38.42 17.08
N LYS A 98 12.75 37.83 17.52
CA LYS A 98 14.04 38.52 17.62
C LYS A 98 14.51 38.70 16.19
N SER A 99 14.65 39.95 15.75
CA SER A 99 15.34 40.26 14.50
C SER A 99 16.72 39.60 14.54
N PHE A 100 17.08 38.95 13.44
CA PHE A 100 18.37 38.28 13.28
C PHE A 100 19.50 39.33 13.33
N LEU A 101 20.00 39.64 14.52
CA LEU A 101 21.40 40.00 14.67
C LEU A 101 22.18 38.70 14.65
N ALA A 102 22.94 38.49 13.57
CA ALA A 102 23.83 37.35 13.40
C ALA A 102 24.90 37.37 14.49
N ARG A 103 24.60 36.77 15.63
CA ARG A 103 25.59 36.42 16.64
C ARG A 103 26.29 35.15 16.17
N LYS A 104 27.54 35.27 15.74
CA LYS A 104 28.45 34.13 15.56
C LYS A 104 28.57 33.43 16.92
N ALA A 105 28.02 32.23 17.03
CA ALA A 105 28.18 31.38 18.19
C ALA A 105 29.34 30.42 17.94
N THR A 106 30.41 30.56 18.69
CA THR A 106 31.44 29.53 18.86
C THR A 106 30.86 28.42 19.72
N ILE A 107 30.66 27.24 19.14
CA ILE A 107 30.14 26.06 19.81
C ILE A 107 31.28 25.48 20.67
N SER A 108 31.15 25.53 21.99
CA SER A 108 31.94 24.68 22.89
C SER A 108 31.10 23.45 23.24
N VAL A 109 31.58 22.28 22.85
CA VAL A 109 30.95 20.97 23.09
C VAL A 109 30.99 20.66 24.59
N SER A 110 29.84 20.60 25.25
CA SER A 110 29.74 20.08 26.61
C SER A 110 29.50 18.57 26.57
N LYS A 111 30.53 17.86 27.02
CA LYS A 111 30.59 16.43 27.31
C LYS A 111 29.52 16.05 28.33
N GLN A 112 28.63 15.12 27.98
CA GLN A 112 28.04 14.07 28.84
C GLN A 112 26.81 13.43 28.16
N THR A 113 27.00 12.26 27.56
CA THR A 113 26.35 11.00 27.98
C THR A 113 26.99 9.91 27.12
N GLU A 114 27.98 9.24 27.70
CA GLU A 114 28.59 8.02 27.17
C GLU A 114 27.53 6.91 27.20
N GLN A 115 26.98 6.57 26.04
CA GLN A 115 26.90 5.16 25.65
C GLN A 115 27.95 5.01 24.55
N GLU A 116 28.96 4.20 24.83
CA GLU A 116 29.99 3.82 23.88
C GLU A 116 29.34 3.14 22.67
N GLU A 117 29.12 3.90 21.61
CA GLU A 117 29.50 3.45 20.29
C GLU A 117 30.46 4.52 19.81
N GLU A 118 31.69 4.11 19.49
CA GLU A 118 32.63 4.97 18.81
C GLU A 118 31.89 5.68 17.66
N PRO A 119 32.16 6.96 17.37
CA PRO A 119 31.77 7.50 16.09
C PRO A 119 32.63 6.77 15.05
N GLU A 120 32.29 5.53 14.74
CA GLU A 120 32.69 4.93 13.48
C GLU A 120 32.30 5.97 12.45
N GLU A 121 33.30 6.45 11.72
CA GLU A 121 33.12 7.39 10.64
C GLU A 121 32.26 6.70 9.59
N MET A 122 30.95 6.71 9.78
CA MET A 122 30.00 6.01 8.93
C MET A 122 30.10 6.63 7.55
N ASP A 123 30.82 5.98 6.65
CA ASP A 123 30.90 6.41 5.25
C ASP A 123 29.49 6.33 4.66
N ILE A 124 29.18 7.18 3.69
CA ILE A 124 27.85 7.23 3.05
C ILE A 124 27.47 5.84 2.48
N LYS A 125 28.50 5.07 2.10
CA LYS A 125 28.41 3.70 1.59
C LYS A 125 27.88 2.70 2.62
N ASP A 126 28.07 2.94 3.92
CA ASP A 126 27.65 2.02 4.96
C ASP A 126 26.17 2.10 5.32
N THR A 127 25.46 3.08 4.76
CA THR A 127 24.02 3.18 5.01
C THR A 127 23.28 2.01 4.35
N PRO A 128 22.16 1.55 4.95
CA PRO A 128 21.36 0.42 4.45
C PRO A 128 20.93 0.54 2.98
N LYS A 129 20.79 1.77 2.47
CA LYS A 129 20.44 2.01 1.07
C LYS A 129 21.56 1.64 0.12
N PHE A 130 22.80 2.01 0.44
CA PHE A 130 23.93 1.78 -0.45
C PHE A 130 24.37 0.32 -0.40
N LYS A 131 24.36 -0.32 0.78
CA LYS A 131 24.54 -1.78 0.93
C LYS A 131 23.51 -2.58 0.13
N PHE A 132 22.24 -2.20 0.22
CA PHE A 132 21.20 -2.85 -0.59
C PHE A 132 21.41 -2.64 -2.10
N LEU A 133 21.88 -1.46 -2.51
CA LEU A 133 22.18 -1.19 -3.92
C LEU A 133 23.40 -1.93 -4.46
N THR A 134 24.43 -2.13 -3.64
CA THR A 134 25.59 -2.94 -4.01
C THR A 134 25.16 -4.38 -4.22
N LEU A 135 24.41 -4.96 -3.28
CA LEU A 135 23.80 -6.29 -3.43
C LEU A 135 23.02 -6.47 -4.72
N VAL A 136 22.11 -5.54 -5.00
CA VAL A 136 21.27 -5.63 -6.20
C VAL A 136 22.14 -5.57 -7.45
N LYS A 137 23.18 -4.72 -7.49
CA LYS A 137 24.07 -4.65 -8.66
C LYS A 137 24.90 -5.90 -8.86
N ASP A 138 25.33 -6.54 -7.77
CA ASP A 138 26.13 -7.76 -7.81
C ASP A 138 25.29 -8.96 -8.29
N LEU A 139 23.99 -8.96 -7.98
CA LEU A 139 23.03 -9.99 -8.39
C LEU A 139 22.38 -9.72 -9.77
N ASP A 140 22.43 -8.49 -10.28
CA ASP A 140 21.76 -8.14 -11.54
C ASP A 140 22.58 -8.58 -12.76
N ILE A 141 22.31 -9.80 -13.23
CA ILE A 141 22.87 -10.36 -14.47
C ILE A 141 22.06 -9.86 -15.70
N GLY A 142 21.15 -8.89 -15.53
CA GLY A 142 20.30 -8.33 -16.60
C GLY A 142 19.02 -9.12 -16.87
N SER A 143 18.85 -10.33 -16.31
CA SER A 143 17.60 -11.09 -16.39
C SER A 143 16.58 -10.74 -15.28
N GLY A 144 16.96 -9.86 -14.36
CA GLY A 144 16.20 -9.55 -13.17
C GLY A 144 16.38 -10.57 -12.06
N ILE A 145 16.27 -10.08 -10.82
CA ILE A 145 16.59 -10.79 -9.58
C ILE A 145 15.28 -11.28 -8.94
N PRO A 146 15.19 -12.54 -8.52
CA PRO A 146 14.03 -13.00 -7.76
C PRO A 146 13.97 -12.30 -6.39
N PRO A 147 12.79 -11.79 -5.98
CA PRO A 147 12.65 -10.98 -4.77
C PRO A 147 13.02 -11.74 -3.50
N ASP A 148 12.71 -13.04 -3.42
CA ASP A 148 12.96 -13.83 -2.22
C ASP A 148 14.46 -14.05 -1.97
N GLU A 149 15.24 -14.28 -3.03
CA GLU A 149 16.70 -14.43 -2.95
C GLU A 149 17.37 -13.12 -2.52
N LEU A 150 16.92 -12.00 -3.09
CA LEU A 150 17.40 -10.67 -2.71
C LEU A 150 17.14 -10.37 -1.24
N LEU A 151 15.97 -10.77 -0.73
CA LEU A 151 15.61 -10.56 0.68
C LEU A 151 16.41 -11.45 1.63
N ALA A 152 16.70 -12.69 1.24
CA ALA A 152 17.52 -13.61 2.03
C ALA A 152 18.95 -13.07 2.16
N LEU A 153 19.59 -12.71 1.04
CA LEU A 153 20.95 -12.18 1.02
C LEU A 153 21.06 -10.83 1.74
N ALA A 154 20.06 -9.96 1.59
CA ALA A 154 20.03 -8.70 2.33
C ALA A 154 19.87 -8.90 3.85
N GLY A 155 19.20 -9.99 4.27
CA GLY A 155 19.15 -10.40 5.67
C GLY A 155 20.52 -10.88 6.18
N GLU A 156 21.23 -11.67 5.38
CA GLU A 156 22.60 -12.14 5.69
C GLU A 156 23.61 -10.98 5.78
N GLU A 157 23.49 -9.96 4.93
CA GLU A 157 24.34 -8.76 4.94
C GLU A 157 23.99 -7.79 6.10
N GLY A 158 23.03 -8.15 6.95
CA GLY A 158 22.67 -7.37 8.13
C GLY A 158 21.90 -6.08 7.81
N ILE A 159 21.23 -6.01 6.65
CA ILE A 159 20.44 -4.84 6.28
C ILE A 159 19.16 -4.81 7.13
N PRO A 160 18.91 -3.75 7.90
CA PRO A 160 17.71 -3.67 8.73
C PRO A 160 16.45 -3.59 7.86
N ASN A 161 15.51 -4.53 8.08
CA ASN A 161 14.21 -4.61 7.40
C ASN A 161 14.30 -4.57 5.86
N PRO A 162 14.90 -5.59 5.20
CA PRO A 162 15.22 -5.57 3.78
C PRO A 162 13.97 -5.40 2.89
N ARG A 163 12.83 -5.99 3.29
CA ARG A 163 11.55 -5.86 2.58
C ARG A 163 11.03 -4.43 2.53
N LEU A 164 11.16 -3.69 3.64
CA LEU A 164 10.75 -2.28 3.70
C LEU A 164 11.67 -1.42 2.82
N GLN A 165 12.97 -1.68 2.86
CA GLN A 165 13.96 -0.96 2.07
C GLN A 165 13.75 -1.18 0.57
N MET A 166 13.51 -2.42 0.15
CA MET A 166 13.14 -2.79 -1.22
C MET A 166 11.90 -2.03 -1.70
N ASN A 167 10.80 -2.07 -0.94
CA ASN A 167 9.56 -1.34 -1.27
C ASN A 167 9.78 0.18 -1.33
N LYS A 168 10.66 0.72 -0.50
CA LYS A 168 11.02 2.14 -0.52
C LYS A 168 11.78 2.52 -1.78
N MET A 169 12.64 1.62 -2.28
CA MET A 169 13.39 1.83 -3.52
C MET A 169 12.50 1.69 -4.76
N ILE A 170 11.57 0.74 -4.76
CA ILE A 170 10.56 0.58 -5.81
C ILE A 170 9.69 1.84 -5.92
N ARG A 171 9.16 2.35 -4.78
CA ARG A 171 8.36 3.59 -4.77
C ARG A 171 9.11 4.82 -5.27
N ARG A 172 10.45 4.81 -5.20
CA ARG A 172 11.32 5.89 -5.69
C ARG A 172 11.73 5.73 -7.15
N GLY A 173 11.29 4.66 -7.81
CA GLY A 173 11.67 4.35 -9.19
C GLY A 173 13.15 3.97 -9.36
N ILE A 174 13.83 3.58 -8.27
CA ILE A 174 15.22 3.11 -8.32
C ILE A 174 15.26 1.65 -8.75
N LEU A 175 14.25 0.89 -8.30
CA LEU A 175 14.01 -0.50 -8.71
C LEU A 175 12.63 -0.56 -9.36
N TYR A 176 12.44 -1.51 -10.26
CA TYR A 176 11.12 -1.84 -10.81
C TYR A 176 10.90 -3.34 -10.84
N VAL A 177 9.63 -3.74 -10.87
CA VAL A 177 9.23 -5.15 -10.93
C VAL A 177 8.73 -5.45 -12.34
N HIS A 178 9.33 -6.44 -12.99
CA HIS A 178 8.92 -6.93 -14.30
C HIS A 178 8.90 -8.46 -14.30
N LEU A 179 7.80 -9.06 -14.75
CA LEU A 179 7.61 -10.52 -14.78
C LEU A 179 7.92 -11.22 -13.43
N GLY A 180 7.61 -10.56 -12.31
CA GLY A 180 7.87 -11.08 -10.96
C GLY A 180 9.34 -10.99 -10.51
N ARG A 181 10.20 -10.34 -11.30
CA ARG A 181 11.62 -10.11 -10.99
C ARG A 181 11.89 -8.63 -10.75
N ILE A 182 12.90 -8.34 -9.94
CA ILE A 182 13.35 -7.00 -9.62
C ILE A 182 14.48 -6.62 -10.56
N HIS A 183 14.39 -5.42 -11.10
CA HIS A 183 15.39 -4.84 -11.98
C HIS A 183 15.80 -3.46 -11.47
N VAL A 184 17.03 -3.06 -11.77
CA VAL A 184 17.52 -1.70 -11.54
C VAL A 184 17.15 -0.82 -12.73
N THR A 185 16.69 0.39 -12.46
CA THR A 185 16.41 1.41 -13.49
C THR A 185 17.69 1.98 -14.09
#